data_AF-A0A5J4KNH4-F1
#
_entry.id   AF-A0A5J4KNH4-F1
#
_cell.length_a   1.000
_cell.length_b   1.000
_cell.length_c   1.000
_cell.angle_alpha   90.00
_cell.angle_beta   90.00
_cell.angle_gamma   90.00
#
_symmetry.space_group_name_H-M   'P 1'
#
loop_
_entity.id
_entity.type
_entity.pdbx_description
1 polymer ?
#
loop_
_entity_poly.entity_id
_entity_poly.type
_entity_poly.pdbx_seq_one_letter_code
_entity_poly.pdbx_strand_id
1 'polypeptide(L)'
;MSLLLHYTQQDISEESTQLIFKDDIYDAVSATPDDIQEPEATARDLPAPSDIAEEPTMMSAADKGTESDSAVSKNAEQEESPAQEHDPALSEAATDFSLPAVRSGVAKAQEQSADKLEHNYLSEPKKSQQVANHKRSAASLAGVAVAERPFYRRSHETLIQRRKRVNRVLMQKRRHGRLYNTLLPRLIAVALVLLTLMVILSSGAGGVAYAYYQAQLPLLDGIAQHSLAQTTNIYDRNGKLLYQLYDHSNSGGRRTYVNFSDIPNELVNATIAAEDHSFWQNSGVDYNGILRALVTNFQHGSVQEGGSTVTQQLIKNQFFLNQDRGLPVKGEEAILATGLTQRYSKAEIMEMYLNTVFYGDSNYGVEAASQDFFNLKPICKTGTCKPAVTQLTLGQASLLAGLPQSPTGYMPFLNKSAALDRQQHVLKNMVSLKMITTQQMVQAEKETRNYKFKRPAYVKNAPHFVDYVIDNVLIPLFGAYNLRNGGYSIYTTIDLDLERQVEKIVYNRINSNQSDIYGYSNLSATHNLHNAAVVVTDPKTGEILAMNGSANYNDQTNDPRMAGQDNAAVALRQPGSSFKPIVYATAFEMGWYPAMNVPDHSTYYPNGEEPYNPPTMIISFTGIT
;
A
#
# COMPACT_ATOMS: atom_id res chain seq x y z
N MET A 1 -14.74 -35.85 13.61
CA MET A 1 -13.94 -36.79 12.81
C MET A 1 -12.49 -36.45 13.09
N SER A 2 -11.82 -37.23 13.94
CA SER A 2 -10.52 -36.85 14.52
C SER A 2 -9.38 -37.45 13.72
N LEU A 3 -8.39 -36.63 13.36
CA LEU A 3 -7.13 -37.09 12.78
C LEU A 3 -6.03 -37.01 13.84
N LEU A 4 -5.82 -38.13 14.52
CA LEU A 4 -4.67 -38.36 15.39
C LEU A 4 -3.47 -38.73 14.52
N LEU A 5 -2.45 -37.87 14.48
CA LEU A 5 -1.12 -38.27 14.03
C LEU A 5 -0.40 -38.92 15.21
N HIS A 6 -0.33 -40.26 15.22
CA HIS A 6 0.65 -40.96 16.04
C HIS A 6 2.03 -40.75 15.41
N TYR A 7 2.94 -40.09 16.13
CA TYR A 7 4.36 -40.22 15.86
C TYR A 7 4.90 -41.35 16.72
N THR A 8 5.57 -42.32 16.09
CA THR A 8 6.14 -43.47 16.79
C THR A 8 7.37 -43.05 17.57
N GLN A 9 7.34 -43.30 18.88
CA GLN A 9 8.50 -43.22 19.76
C GLN A 9 9.53 -44.26 19.28
N GLN A 10 10.67 -43.78 18.76
CA GLN A 10 11.74 -44.61 18.21
C GLN A 10 12.98 -44.40 19.08
N ASP A 11 13.61 -45.49 19.51
CA ASP A 11 14.66 -45.47 20.53
C ASP A 11 15.88 -44.65 20.11
N ILE A 12 16.18 -43.61 20.91
CA ILE A 12 17.45 -42.88 20.88
C ILE A 12 18.25 -43.40 22.07
N SER A 13 19.33 -44.13 21.80
CA SER A 13 20.18 -44.73 22.84
C SER A 13 21.05 -43.68 23.55
N GLU A 14 21.33 -43.94 24.83
CA GLU A 14 22.01 -43.02 25.76
C GLU A 14 23.42 -42.60 25.32
N GLU A 15 24.08 -43.35 24.43
CA GLU A 15 25.38 -43.00 23.86
C GLU A 15 25.34 -41.71 23.00
N SER A 16 24.24 -41.48 22.28
CA SER A 16 24.16 -40.36 21.32
C SER A 16 24.13 -38.98 22.01
N THR A 17 23.61 -38.90 23.23
CA THR A 17 23.57 -37.67 24.03
C THR A 17 24.93 -37.31 24.64
N GLN A 18 25.82 -38.29 24.86
CA GLN A 18 27.15 -38.03 25.44
C GLN A 18 28.18 -37.50 24.44
N LEU A 19 27.97 -37.67 23.14
CA LEU A 19 28.90 -37.19 22.11
C LEU A 19 28.76 -35.67 21.88
N ILE A 20 27.53 -35.15 21.79
CA ILE A 20 27.27 -33.74 21.45
C ILE A 20 27.79 -32.77 22.54
N PHE A 21 27.84 -33.19 23.80
CA PHE A 21 28.30 -32.35 24.92
C PHE A 21 29.82 -32.37 25.16
N LYS A 22 30.60 -33.11 24.38
CA LYS A 22 32.01 -33.42 24.72
C LYS A 22 33.05 -32.66 23.90
N ASP A 23 32.74 -32.37 22.65
CA ASP A 23 33.72 -31.82 21.70
C ASP A 23 33.61 -30.29 21.59
N ASP A 24 32.40 -29.73 21.47
CA ASP A 24 32.15 -28.28 21.30
C ASP A 24 32.67 -27.39 22.46
N ILE A 25 32.93 -27.97 23.64
CA ILE A 25 33.47 -27.24 24.80
C ILE A 25 35.00 -27.08 24.73
N TYR A 26 35.71 -27.95 23.98
CA TYR A 26 37.17 -27.90 23.89
C TYR A 26 37.66 -26.85 22.89
N ASP A 27 37.03 -26.73 21.71
CA ASP A 27 37.44 -25.78 20.67
C ASP A 27 37.19 -24.31 21.04
N ALA A 28 36.28 -24.05 21.99
CA ALA A 28 36.00 -22.70 22.50
C ALA A 28 37.10 -22.11 23.42
N VAL A 29 38.12 -22.89 23.78
CA VAL A 29 39.13 -22.52 24.79
C VAL A 29 40.54 -22.33 24.20
N SER A 30 40.77 -22.69 22.92
CA SER A 30 42.10 -22.70 22.29
C SER A 30 42.45 -21.49 21.41
N ALA A 31 41.66 -20.41 21.44
CA ALA A 31 41.92 -19.20 20.65
C ALA A 31 42.93 -18.26 21.34
N THR A 32 44.15 -18.16 20.78
CA THR A 32 45.24 -17.33 21.31
C THR A 32 45.11 -15.83 20.95
N PRO A 33 45.35 -14.89 21.89
CA PRO A 33 45.23 -13.46 21.64
C PRO A 33 46.53 -12.84 21.07
N ASP A 34 46.79 -13.07 19.78
CA ASP A 34 47.95 -12.49 19.05
C ASP A 34 47.50 -11.82 17.73
N ASP A 35 46.63 -10.80 17.80
CA ASP A 35 46.42 -9.82 16.70
C ASP A 35 45.62 -8.56 17.12
N ILE A 36 46.08 -7.83 18.14
CA ILE A 36 45.60 -6.45 18.43
C ILE A 36 46.79 -5.52 18.69
N GLN A 37 46.99 -4.53 17.83
CA GLN A 37 47.89 -3.41 18.09
C GLN A 37 47.13 -2.26 18.77
N GLU A 38 47.51 -1.89 19.99
CA GLU A 38 47.15 -0.59 20.60
C GLU A 38 48.37 0.35 20.61
N PRO A 39 48.17 1.68 20.47
CA PRO A 39 49.26 2.66 20.38
C PRO A 39 49.80 3.07 21.76
N GLU A 40 51.08 3.47 21.80
CA GLU A 40 51.76 3.92 23.03
C GLU A 40 51.11 5.17 23.65
N ALA A 41 50.87 5.12 24.96
CA ALA A 41 50.53 6.30 25.78
C ALA A 41 51.59 6.49 26.88
N THR A 42 52.28 7.64 26.87
CA THR A 42 53.43 7.90 27.76
C THR A 42 53.03 8.12 29.21
N ALA A 43 53.74 7.46 30.13
CA ALA A 43 53.55 7.62 31.57
C ALA A 43 53.86 9.05 32.10
N ARG A 44 53.18 9.43 33.19
CA ARG A 44 53.53 10.56 34.07
C ARG A 44 53.24 10.19 35.53
N ASP A 45 54.23 10.36 36.41
CA ASP A 45 54.11 10.04 37.83
C ASP A 45 53.19 11.01 38.59
N LEU A 46 52.34 10.46 39.47
CA LEU A 46 51.85 11.11 40.68
C LEU A 46 51.75 10.08 41.83
N PRO A 47 51.95 10.48 43.10
CA PRO A 47 52.24 9.54 44.20
C PRO A 47 51.01 8.94 44.90
N ALA A 48 51.28 7.90 45.70
CA ALA A 48 50.32 7.17 46.54
C ALA A 48 49.72 8.01 47.69
N PRO A 49 48.55 7.63 48.23
CA PRO A 49 47.82 8.41 49.24
C PRO A 49 48.38 8.23 50.67
N SER A 50 47.99 9.16 51.56
CA SER A 50 48.18 9.08 53.01
C SER A 50 46.84 9.15 53.73
N ASP A 51 46.63 8.27 54.71
CA ASP A 51 45.45 8.29 55.58
C ASP A 51 45.33 9.57 56.42
N ILE A 52 44.09 9.92 56.80
CA ILE A 52 43.65 10.30 58.15
C ILE A 52 42.13 10.50 58.12
N ALA A 53 41.43 10.10 59.17
CA ALA A 53 39.99 10.30 59.34
C ALA A 53 39.70 11.42 60.35
N GLU A 54 38.55 12.09 60.24
CA GLU A 54 37.70 12.49 61.39
C GLU A 54 36.39 13.20 60.94
N GLU A 55 35.26 12.67 61.40
CA GLU A 55 34.03 13.42 61.73
C GLU A 55 34.07 13.75 63.25
N PRO A 56 33.19 14.57 63.87
CA PRO A 56 31.93 15.17 63.38
C PRO A 56 31.71 16.68 63.74
N THR A 57 30.56 17.27 63.37
CA THR A 57 29.54 17.85 64.31
C THR A 57 28.41 18.63 63.58
N MET A 58 27.30 18.90 64.28
CA MET A 58 26.07 19.53 63.76
C MET A 58 25.87 21.00 64.16
N MET A 59 25.11 21.77 63.35
CA MET A 59 24.19 22.91 63.65
C MET A 59 24.13 23.89 62.45
N SER A 60 23.12 24.75 62.22
CA SER A 60 21.69 24.84 62.62
C SER A 60 21.04 26.06 61.92
N ALA A 61 19.70 26.06 61.73
CA ALA A 61 18.83 27.21 61.35
C ALA A 61 19.03 27.82 59.92
N ALA A 62 17.97 28.05 59.12
CA ALA A 62 16.95 29.13 59.12
C ALA A 62 17.48 30.51 58.60
N ASP A 63 16.73 31.41 57.95
CA ASP A 63 15.32 31.51 57.49
C ASP A 63 15.20 32.73 56.50
N LYS A 64 14.12 32.83 55.71
CA LYS A 64 13.70 33.97 54.84
C LYS A 64 14.56 34.26 53.59
N GLY A 65 14.06 34.89 52.52
CA GLY A 65 12.68 35.33 52.20
C GLY A 65 12.65 36.50 51.18
N THR A 66 11.47 36.86 50.65
CA THR A 66 11.17 37.97 49.70
C THR A 66 11.89 37.92 48.33
N GLU A 67 11.19 37.81 47.19
CA GLU A 67 10.33 38.82 46.51
C GLU A 67 11.10 40.00 45.87
N SER A 68 11.03 40.11 44.54
CA SER A 68 10.66 41.36 43.84
C SER A 68 10.34 41.11 42.36
N ASP A 69 9.32 41.80 41.84
CA ASP A 69 8.95 41.81 40.41
C ASP A 69 9.93 42.64 39.57
N SER A 70 10.01 42.35 38.27
CA SER A 70 9.82 43.37 37.22
C SER A 70 9.65 42.72 35.84
N ALA A 71 9.05 43.46 34.91
CA ALA A 71 8.64 42.98 33.58
C ALA A 71 9.03 43.99 32.47
N VAL A 72 8.54 43.73 31.24
CA VAL A 72 8.29 44.65 30.11
C VAL A 72 9.16 44.46 28.84
N SER A 73 8.47 44.57 27.68
CA SER A 73 8.95 44.60 26.28
C SER A 73 9.42 43.26 25.69
N LYS A 74 8.90 42.69 24.60
CA LYS A 74 8.32 43.13 23.28
C LYS A 74 9.33 43.23 22.13
N ASN A 75 8.78 42.92 20.94
CA ASN A 75 9.36 42.83 19.59
C ASN A 75 10.08 41.49 19.34
N ALA A 76 9.82 40.65 18.31
CA ALA A 76 9.22 40.75 16.96
C ALA A 76 10.26 40.78 15.82
N GLU A 77 9.87 40.26 14.64
CA GLU A 77 10.70 40.02 13.43
C GLU A 77 11.78 38.93 13.63
N GLN A 78 12.20 38.11 12.65
CA GLN A 78 11.55 37.68 11.40
C GLN A 78 12.13 36.31 10.96
N GLU A 79 11.49 35.71 9.95
CA GLU A 79 11.87 34.58 9.09
C GLU A 79 13.36 34.17 9.00
N GLU A 80 13.63 32.87 9.15
CA GLU A 80 14.54 32.16 8.23
C GLU A 80 14.21 30.66 8.14
N SER A 81 14.70 29.96 7.11
CA SER A 81 14.31 28.59 6.74
C SER A 81 15.51 27.74 6.31
N PRO A 82 15.78 26.58 6.96
CA PRO A 82 16.54 25.50 6.35
C PRO A 82 15.57 24.63 5.53
N ALA A 83 15.65 24.60 4.20
CA ALA A 83 16.74 24.08 3.39
C ALA A 83 16.91 22.56 3.56
N GLN A 84 16.77 21.83 2.45
CA GLN A 84 17.00 20.39 2.36
C GLN A 84 18.50 20.11 2.31
N GLU A 85 18.94 19.01 2.91
CA GLU A 85 20.30 18.49 2.71
C GLU A 85 20.25 17.00 2.28
N HIS A 86 21.39 16.47 1.80
CA HIS A 86 21.43 15.41 0.81
C HIS A 86 21.57 13.99 1.34
N ASP A 87 20.98 13.07 0.57
CA ASP A 87 21.13 11.61 0.68
C ASP A 87 22.36 11.13 -0.13
N PRO A 88 23.33 10.40 0.47
CA PRO A 88 24.54 9.94 -0.22
C PRO A 88 24.36 8.58 -0.92
N ALA A 89 24.87 8.47 -2.15
CA ALA A 89 24.60 7.31 -3.01
C ALA A 89 25.54 6.10 -2.80
N LEU A 90 24.96 4.91 -2.93
CA LEU A 90 25.60 3.63 -3.23
C LEU A 90 24.63 2.85 -4.16
N SER A 91 25.03 2.01 -5.11
CA SER A 91 26.26 1.87 -5.93
C SER A 91 25.94 0.79 -6.98
N GLU A 92 26.33 0.95 -8.24
CA GLU A 92 25.88 0.04 -9.31
C GLU A 92 26.46 -1.38 -9.19
N ALA A 93 25.62 -2.40 -9.38
CA ALA A 93 26.02 -3.80 -9.56
C ALA A 93 25.12 -4.46 -10.62
N ALA A 94 25.43 -4.23 -11.91
CA ALA A 94 24.69 -4.81 -13.02
C ALA A 94 24.96 -6.32 -13.15
N THR A 95 23.90 -7.12 -13.36
CA THR A 95 24.00 -8.51 -13.81
C THR A 95 23.13 -8.72 -15.05
N ASP A 96 23.72 -9.35 -16.08
CA ASP A 96 23.11 -9.56 -17.40
C ASP A 96 22.18 -10.79 -17.37
N PHE A 97 20.96 -10.65 -17.89
CA PHE A 97 20.08 -11.78 -18.16
C PHE A 97 19.34 -11.66 -19.50
N SER A 98 20.12 -11.72 -20.57
CA SER A 98 19.64 -11.75 -21.96
C SER A 98 18.76 -12.99 -22.27
N LEU A 99 17.52 -12.78 -22.73
CA LEU A 99 16.61 -13.82 -23.25
C LEU A 99 16.46 -13.75 -24.79
N PRO A 100 16.33 -14.90 -25.49
CA PRO A 100 16.52 -14.96 -26.94
C PRO A 100 15.29 -14.59 -27.78
N ALA A 101 15.53 -13.91 -28.90
CA ALA A 101 14.50 -13.57 -29.89
C ALA A 101 14.06 -14.78 -30.74
N VAL A 102 12.77 -15.09 -30.72
CA VAL A 102 12.17 -16.13 -31.58
C VAL A 102 12.00 -15.61 -33.01
N ARG A 103 12.64 -16.26 -33.98
CA ARG A 103 12.53 -15.92 -35.41
C ARG A 103 11.23 -16.42 -36.03
N SER A 104 10.73 -15.67 -37.02
CA SER A 104 9.63 -16.08 -37.88
C SER A 104 10.06 -17.20 -38.85
N GLY A 105 9.27 -18.28 -38.91
CA GLY A 105 9.44 -19.39 -39.86
C GLY A 105 8.24 -19.50 -40.79
N VAL A 106 8.36 -18.98 -42.02
CA VAL A 106 7.33 -19.12 -43.06
C VAL A 106 7.60 -20.37 -43.88
N ALA A 107 6.80 -21.42 -43.67
CA ALA A 107 6.83 -22.63 -44.49
C ALA A 107 5.83 -22.51 -45.67
N LYS A 108 6.28 -22.81 -46.89
CA LYS A 108 5.41 -23.02 -48.05
C LYS A 108 4.97 -24.47 -48.13
N ALA A 109 3.73 -24.70 -48.58
CA ALA A 109 3.30 -25.98 -49.14
C ALA A 109 2.46 -25.76 -50.41
N GLN A 110 2.98 -26.27 -51.52
CA GLN A 110 2.25 -26.68 -52.73
C GLN A 110 1.70 -28.11 -52.48
N GLU A 111 0.73 -28.72 -53.19
CA GLU A 111 -0.18 -28.37 -54.30
C GLU A 111 -1.15 -29.59 -54.48
N GLN A 112 -1.90 -29.70 -55.59
CA GLN A 112 -2.76 -30.84 -56.02
C GLN A 112 -4.16 -30.98 -55.36
N SER A 113 -5.20 -31.59 -55.98
CA SER A 113 -5.63 -31.63 -57.41
C SER A 113 -7.02 -32.31 -57.59
N ALA A 114 -7.75 -31.90 -58.64
CA ALA A 114 -8.74 -32.68 -59.45
C ALA A 114 -10.22 -32.92 -59.02
N ASP A 115 -11.11 -32.68 -60.00
CA ASP A 115 -12.33 -33.39 -60.46
C ASP A 115 -13.59 -33.67 -59.59
N LYS A 116 -14.70 -32.96 -59.92
CA LYS A 116 -15.91 -33.44 -60.66
C LYS A 116 -16.95 -32.30 -60.78
N LEU A 117 -17.64 -31.98 -61.90
CA LEU A 117 -18.54 -32.72 -62.82
C LEU A 117 -19.92 -33.11 -62.24
N GLU A 118 -20.99 -32.34 -62.55
CA GLU A 118 -22.09 -32.74 -63.49
C GLU A 118 -23.16 -31.64 -63.75
N HIS A 119 -24.20 -31.96 -64.55
CA HIS A 119 -25.15 -31.03 -65.21
C HIS A 119 -26.60 -31.04 -64.67
N ASN A 120 -27.36 -29.95 -64.89
CA ASN A 120 -28.71 -29.87 -65.54
C ASN A 120 -29.25 -28.41 -65.49
N TYR A 121 -29.78 -27.78 -66.56
CA TYR A 121 -31.12 -27.91 -67.18
C TYR A 121 -32.27 -27.67 -66.16
N LEU A 122 -33.24 -26.74 -66.29
CA LEU A 122 -33.80 -25.88 -67.38
C LEU A 122 -34.23 -24.49 -66.79
N SER A 123 -34.87 -23.47 -67.43
CA SER A 123 -35.50 -23.22 -68.75
C SER A 123 -35.66 -21.69 -69.03
N GLU A 124 -36.07 -21.30 -70.25
CA GLU A 124 -36.51 -19.95 -70.70
C GLU A 124 -38.08 -19.85 -70.75
N PRO A 125 -38.82 -18.77 -71.18
CA PRO A 125 -38.49 -17.76 -72.22
C PRO A 125 -39.00 -16.28 -72.13
N LYS A 126 -38.23 -15.38 -72.79
CA LYS A 126 -38.62 -14.23 -73.68
C LYS A 126 -39.70 -13.18 -73.30
N LYS A 127 -39.31 -11.89 -73.39
CA LYS A 127 -39.52 -10.95 -74.56
C LYS A 127 -38.93 -9.57 -74.19
N SER A 128 -38.13 -8.80 -74.95
CA SER A 128 -37.79 -8.61 -76.39
C SER A 128 -38.52 -7.45 -77.10
N GLN A 129 -37.83 -6.32 -77.29
CA GLN A 129 -37.83 -5.39 -78.46
C GLN A 129 -37.01 -4.14 -78.09
N GLN A 130 -35.84 -3.85 -78.67
CA GLN A 130 -35.44 -3.53 -80.06
C GLN A 130 -35.37 -2.02 -80.35
N VAL A 131 -34.24 -1.61 -80.92
CA VAL A 131 -33.93 -0.25 -81.37
C VAL A 131 -34.06 -0.19 -82.90
N ALA A 132 -34.65 0.88 -83.43
CA ALA A 132 -34.68 1.16 -84.87
C ALA A 132 -34.33 2.62 -85.16
N ASN A 133 -33.21 2.85 -85.86
CA ASN A 133 -32.91 4.12 -86.51
C ASN A 133 -33.57 4.15 -87.89
N HIS A 134 -34.14 5.29 -88.29
CA HIS A 134 -34.31 5.62 -89.71
C HIS A 134 -34.30 7.15 -89.95
N LYS A 135 -33.75 7.56 -91.09
CA LYS A 135 -33.86 8.91 -91.67
C LYS A 135 -34.62 8.79 -92.99
N ARG A 136 -35.54 9.71 -93.30
CA ARG A 136 -35.54 10.52 -94.54
C ARG A 136 -36.83 11.33 -94.78
N SER A 137 -36.61 12.45 -95.48
CA SER A 137 -37.52 13.17 -96.37
C SER A 137 -38.76 13.86 -95.77
N ALA A 138 -39.33 14.74 -96.58
CA ALA A 138 -40.51 15.55 -96.30
C ALA A 138 -41.43 15.59 -97.53
N ALA A 139 -42.73 15.82 -97.34
CA ALA A 139 -43.57 16.58 -98.27
C ALA A 139 -44.93 16.96 -97.65
N SER A 140 -45.36 18.19 -97.96
CA SER A 140 -46.75 18.65 -98.23
C SER A 140 -47.95 18.16 -97.39
N LEU A 141 -48.66 19.15 -96.82
CA LEU A 141 -50.15 19.35 -96.72
C LEU A 141 -50.52 19.91 -95.32
N ALA A 142 -51.54 20.76 -95.14
CA ALA A 142 -52.06 21.90 -95.92
C ALA A 142 -53.10 22.64 -95.03
N GLY A 143 -53.11 23.98 -95.06
CA GLY A 143 -54.22 24.80 -94.55
C GLY A 143 -54.32 25.02 -93.03
N VAL A 144 -54.39 26.28 -92.62
CA VAL A 144 -55.47 26.91 -91.81
C VAL A 144 -55.21 28.43 -91.78
N ALA A 145 -56.27 29.22 -91.59
CA ALA A 145 -56.31 30.65 -91.90
C ALA A 145 -55.31 31.54 -91.13
N VAL A 146 -54.85 32.59 -91.82
CA VAL A 146 -54.19 33.76 -91.20
C VAL A 146 -55.27 34.69 -90.65
N ALA A 147 -55.08 35.21 -89.44
CA ALA A 147 -55.86 36.30 -88.88
C ALA A 147 -54.91 37.47 -88.52
N GLU A 148 -55.16 38.65 -89.08
CA GLU A 148 -54.29 39.81 -88.90
C GLU A 148 -54.35 40.36 -87.47
N ARG A 149 -53.19 40.76 -86.92
CA ARG A 149 -53.09 41.66 -85.75
C ARG A 149 -51.92 42.63 -85.96
N PRO A 150 -52.05 43.90 -85.54
CA PRO A 150 -51.17 44.98 -85.99
C PRO A 150 -49.75 44.92 -85.41
N PHE A 151 -48.80 45.47 -86.17
CA PHE A 151 -47.41 45.65 -85.76
C PHE A 151 -47.29 46.61 -84.56
N TYR A 152 -46.78 46.12 -83.42
CA TYR A 152 -46.33 46.98 -82.32
C TYR A 152 -44.80 47.07 -82.29
N ARG A 153 -44.27 48.26 -82.60
CA ARG A 153 -42.83 48.53 -82.79
C ARG A 153 -42.05 48.54 -81.46
N ARG A 154 -41.75 47.35 -80.91
CA ARG A 154 -40.91 47.21 -79.70
C ARG A 154 -39.47 47.65 -79.97
N SER A 155 -38.89 48.45 -79.05
CA SER A 155 -37.54 48.96 -79.15
C SER A 155 -36.47 47.87 -78.94
N HIS A 156 -35.39 47.96 -79.74
CA HIS A 156 -34.32 46.95 -79.81
C HIS A 156 -33.61 46.68 -78.46
N GLU A 157 -33.53 47.69 -77.60
CA GLU A 157 -32.86 47.60 -76.29
C GLU A 157 -33.51 46.55 -75.37
N THR A 158 -34.84 46.43 -75.39
CA THR A 158 -35.59 45.51 -74.53
C THR A 158 -35.24 44.04 -74.80
N LEU A 159 -34.95 43.69 -76.06
CA LEU A 159 -34.51 42.35 -76.47
C LEU A 159 -33.07 42.06 -76.03
N ILE A 160 -32.18 43.05 -76.10
CA ILE A 160 -30.78 42.91 -75.68
C ILE A 160 -30.69 42.72 -74.17
N GLN A 161 -31.44 43.51 -73.38
CA GLN A 161 -31.50 43.32 -71.92
C GLN A 161 -32.13 41.98 -71.53
N ARG A 162 -33.21 41.54 -72.20
CA ARG A 162 -33.79 40.19 -71.97
C ARG A 162 -32.77 39.08 -72.27
N ARG A 163 -32.04 39.13 -73.39
CA ARG A 163 -30.97 38.15 -73.70
C ARG A 163 -29.87 38.15 -72.64
N LYS A 164 -29.43 39.32 -72.14
CA LYS A 164 -28.43 39.42 -71.06
C LYS A 164 -28.95 38.85 -69.72
N ARG A 165 -30.20 39.09 -69.34
CA ARG A 165 -30.82 38.46 -68.14
C ARG A 165 -30.96 36.94 -68.28
N VAL A 166 -31.50 36.45 -69.40
CA VAL A 166 -31.70 35.01 -69.64
C VAL A 166 -30.37 34.25 -69.68
N ASN A 167 -29.33 34.80 -70.32
CA ASN A 167 -28.02 34.17 -70.34
C ASN A 167 -27.34 34.14 -68.95
N ARG A 168 -27.55 35.15 -68.09
CA ARG A 168 -27.08 35.08 -66.68
C ARG A 168 -27.75 33.93 -65.93
N VAL A 169 -29.07 33.81 -66.01
CA VAL A 169 -29.84 32.73 -65.35
C VAL A 169 -29.46 31.34 -65.88
N LEU A 170 -29.26 31.20 -67.19
CA LEU A 170 -28.81 29.94 -67.80
C LEU A 170 -27.35 29.59 -67.42
N MET A 171 -26.46 30.58 -67.31
CA MET A 171 -25.09 30.35 -66.84
C MET A 171 -25.05 30.00 -65.35
N GLN A 172 -25.90 30.60 -64.51
CA GLN A 172 -26.04 30.21 -63.10
C GLN A 172 -26.54 28.75 -63.00
N LYS A 173 -27.62 28.37 -63.70
CA LYS A 173 -28.08 26.96 -63.73
C LYS A 173 -27.00 26.00 -64.26
N ARG A 174 -26.24 26.37 -65.29
CA ARG A 174 -25.13 25.53 -65.81
C ARG A 174 -23.92 25.44 -64.88
N ARG A 175 -23.64 26.45 -64.05
CA ARG A 175 -22.59 26.36 -63.00
C ARG A 175 -23.04 25.46 -61.85
N HIS A 176 -24.24 25.66 -61.30
CA HIS A 176 -24.77 24.80 -60.23
C HIS A 176 -24.88 23.34 -60.65
N GLY A 177 -25.39 23.05 -61.86
CA GLY A 177 -25.53 21.68 -62.37
C GLY A 177 -24.19 20.94 -62.54
N ARG A 178 -23.09 21.64 -62.83
CA ARG A 178 -21.74 21.01 -62.90
C ARG A 178 -21.14 20.75 -61.52
N LEU A 179 -21.31 21.65 -60.55
CA LEU A 179 -20.90 21.37 -59.16
C LEU A 179 -21.65 20.13 -58.63
N TYR A 180 -22.98 20.14 -58.70
CA TYR A 180 -23.80 19.08 -58.11
C TYR A 180 -23.54 17.71 -58.76
N ASN A 181 -23.55 17.63 -60.09
CA ASN A 181 -23.38 16.35 -60.79
C ASN A 181 -21.93 15.82 -60.86
N THR A 182 -20.93 16.51 -60.30
CA THR A 182 -19.53 16.03 -60.33
C THR A 182 -18.79 16.10 -59.00
N LEU A 183 -19.09 17.08 -58.13
CA LEU A 183 -18.49 17.15 -56.79
C LEU A 183 -19.27 16.29 -55.79
N LEU A 184 -20.61 16.31 -55.81
CA LEU A 184 -21.41 15.52 -54.86
C LEU A 184 -21.13 14.00 -54.95
N PRO A 185 -21.11 13.34 -56.13
CA PRO A 185 -20.77 11.92 -56.18
C PRO A 185 -19.31 11.64 -55.77
N ARG A 186 -18.39 12.59 -55.93
CA ARG A 186 -16.99 12.46 -55.46
C ARG A 186 -16.89 12.62 -53.95
N LEU A 187 -17.63 13.55 -53.35
CA LEU A 187 -17.71 13.72 -51.90
C LEU A 187 -18.38 12.51 -51.24
N ILE A 188 -19.44 11.96 -51.84
CA ILE A 188 -20.07 10.70 -51.40
C ILE A 188 -19.08 9.54 -51.53
N ALA A 189 -18.35 9.40 -52.65
CA ALA A 189 -17.35 8.35 -52.81
C ALA A 189 -16.19 8.47 -51.79
N VAL A 190 -15.69 9.69 -51.53
CA VAL A 190 -14.67 9.94 -50.49
C VAL A 190 -15.22 9.63 -49.10
N ALA A 191 -16.45 10.05 -48.78
CA ALA A 191 -17.09 9.74 -47.51
C ALA A 191 -17.30 8.22 -47.33
N LEU A 192 -17.66 7.48 -48.38
CA LEU A 192 -17.77 6.02 -48.35
C LEU A 192 -16.41 5.34 -48.21
N VAL A 193 -15.35 5.83 -48.88
CA VAL A 193 -13.98 5.31 -48.71
C VAL A 193 -13.44 5.58 -47.30
N LEU A 194 -13.74 6.75 -46.73
CA LEU A 194 -13.39 7.07 -45.34
C LEU A 194 -14.21 6.22 -44.36
N LEU A 195 -15.49 5.96 -44.63
CA LEU A 195 -16.34 5.07 -43.84
C LEU A 195 -15.83 3.63 -43.88
N THR A 196 -15.47 3.09 -45.05
CA THR A 196 -14.91 1.72 -45.14
C THR A 196 -13.53 1.63 -44.52
N LEU A 197 -12.67 2.63 -44.66
CA LEU A 197 -11.41 2.71 -43.91
C LEU A 197 -11.66 2.73 -42.39
N MET A 198 -12.62 3.53 -41.92
CA MET A 198 -12.99 3.60 -40.50
C MET A 198 -13.53 2.27 -39.99
N VAL A 199 -14.34 1.56 -40.78
CA VAL A 199 -14.85 0.21 -40.45
C VAL A 199 -13.71 -0.82 -40.45
N ILE A 200 -12.77 -0.77 -41.39
CA ILE A 200 -11.63 -1.69 -41.43
C ILE A 200 -10.69 -1.43 -40.24
N LEU A 201 -10.40 -0.16 -39.94
CA LEU A 201 -9.56 0.25 -38.81
C LEU A 201 -10.20 -0.11 -37.46
N SER A 202 -11.50 0.12 -37.28
CA SER A 202 -12.21 -0.27 -36.05
C SER A 202 -12.38 -1.79 -35.92
N SER A 203 -12.53 -2.52 -37.03
CA SER A 203 -12.53 -4.00 -37.03
C SER A 203 -11.16 -4.55 -36.63
N GLY A 204 -10.07 -3.97 -37.17
CA GLY A 204 -8.70 -4.32 -36.80
C GLY A 204 -8.39 -4.00 -35.35
N ALA A 205 -8.72 -2.79 -34.89
CA ALA A 205 -8.55 -2.39 -33.49
C ALA A 205 -9.40 -3.25 -32.53
N GLY A 206 -10.63 -3.59 -32.91
CA GLY A 206 -11.49 -4.51 -32.16
C GLY A 206 -10.91 -5.93 -32.08
N GLY A 207 -10.33 -6.43 -33.17
CA GLY A 207 -9.61 -7.72 -33.17
C GLY A 207 -8.37 -7.72 -32.28
N VAL A 208 -7.58 -6.65 -32.29
CA VAL A 208 -6.42 -6.48 -31.38
C VAL A 208 -6.86 -6.36 -29.92
N ALA A 209 -7.88 -5.55 -29.62
CA ALA A 209 -8.42 -5.41 -28.28
C ALA A 209 -9.01 -6.73 -27.75
N TYR A 210 -9.68 -7.51 -28.61
CA TYR A 210 -10.18 -8.83 -28.27
C TYR A 210 -9.06 -9.84 -28.04
N ALA A 211 -7.99 -9.82 -28.84
CA ALA A 211 -6.83 -10.68 -28.63
C ALA A 211 -6.07 -10.34 -27.34
N TYR A 212 -5.91 -9.06 -27.03
CA TYR A 212 -5.33 -8.57 -25.78
C TYR A 212 -6.18 -8.99 -24.56
N TYR A 213 -7.50 -8.81 -24.64
CA TYR A 213 -8.45 -9.28 -23.63
C TYR A 213 -8.38 -10.81 -23.44
N GLN A 214 -8.32 -11.58 -24.53
CA GLN A 214 -8.17 -13.04 -24.50
C GLN A 214 -6.87 -13.47 -23.81
N ALA A 215 -5.75 -12.80 -24.08
CA ALA A 215 -4.47 -13.06 -23.42
C ALA A 215 -4.49 -12.75 -21.91
N GLN A 216 -5.37 -11.85 -21.47
CA GLN A 216 -5.47 -11.41 -20.07
C GLN A 216 -6.69 -11.98 -19.32
N LEU A 217 -7.45 -12.92 -19.90
CA LEU A 217 -8.51 -13.62 -19.16
C LEU A 217 -7.99 -14.25 -17.86
N PRO A 218 -6.85 -14.97 -17.82
CA PRO A 218 -6.37 -15.59 -16.56
C PRO A 218 -6.06 -14.56 -15.46
N LEU A 219 -5.64 -13.35 -15.84
CA LEU A 219 -5.39 -12.25 -14.91
C LEU A 219 -6.70 -11.70 -14.32
N LEU A 220 -7.76 -11.63 -15.14
CA LEU A 220 -9.09 -11.19 -14.74
C LEU A 220 -9.87 -12.26 -13.97
N ASP A 221 -9.82 -13.53 -14.38
CA ASP A 221 -10.42 -14.66 -13.65
C ASP A 221 -9.75 -14.85 -12.27
N GLY A 222 -8.46 -14.53 -12.21
CA GLY A 222 -7.69 -14.51 -10.99
C GLY A 222 -7.85 -13.26 -10.13
N ILE A 223 -8.45 -12.14 -10.57
CA ILE A 223 -8.31 -10.85 -9.83
C ILE A 223 -8.92 -10.89 -8.43
N ALA A 224 -10.05 -11.58 -8.23
CA ALA A 224 -10.64 -11.81 -6.91
C ALA A 224 -9.95 -12.96 -6.12
N GLN A 225 -9.08 -13.74 -6.79
CA GLN A 225 -8.31 -14.83 -6.20
C GLN A 225 -6.87 -14.38 -5.82
N HIS A 226 -6.38 -13.29 -6.41
CA HIS A 226 -5.20 -12.58 -5.94
C HIS A 226 -5.55 -12.01 -4.56
N SER A 227 -5.09 -12.69 -3.51
CA SER A 227 -5.23 -12.23 -2.13
C SER A 227 -4.65 -10.82 -1.99
N LEU A 228 -5.52 -9.81 -1.92
CA LEU A 228 -5.13 -8.44 -1.63
C LEU A 228 -4.28 -8.44 -0.36
N ALA A 229 -3.04 -7.96 -0.41
CA ALA A 229 -2.14 -7.98 0.73
C ALA A 229 -2.82 -7.39 1.98
N GLN A 230 -2.92 -8.20 3.05
CA GLN A 230 -3.63 -7.90 4.29
C GLN A 230 -2.64 -7.65 5.44
N THR A 231 -3.01 -6.73 6.33
CA THR A 231 -2.24 -6.43 7.56
C THR A 231 -2.24 -7.62 8.50
N THR A 232 -1.06 -8.14 8.85
CA THR A 232 -0.91 -9.10 9.96
C THR A 232 -0.97 -8.35 11.29
N ASN A 233 -1.75 -8.87 12.25
CA ASN A 233 -1.96 -8.29 13.56
C ASN A 233 -1.40 -9.25 14.63
N ILE A 234 -0.55 -8.73 15.51
CA ILE A 234 0.06 -9.50 16.60
C ILE A 234 -0.56 -9.04 17.93
N TYR A 235 -1.03 -9.97 18.75
CA TYR A 235 -1.80 -9.74 19.97
C TYR A 235 -1.17 -10.38 21.20
N ASP A 236 -1.38 -9.75 22.36
CA ASP A 236 -1.08 -10.32 23.69
C ASP A 236 -2.04 -11.47 24.01
N ARG A 237 -1.78 -12.20 25.11
CA ARG A 237 -2.59 -13.34 25.54
C ARG A 237 -4.06 -13.02 25.85
N ASN A 238 -4.37 -11.74 26.01
CA ASN A 238 -5.71 -11.20 26.29
C ASN A 238 -6.39 -10.61 25.04
N GLY A 239 -5.75 -10.69 23.86
CA GLY A 239 -6.27 -10.12 22.61
C GLY A 239 -6.03 -8.60 22.45
N LYS A 240 -5.16 -7.98 23.25
CA LYS A 240 -4.75 -6.59 23.06
C LYS A 240 -3.73 -6.52 21.92
N LEU A 241 -3.91 -5.58 21.00
CA LEU A 241 -3.00 -5.40 19.86
C LEU A 241 -1.60 -4.94 20.34
N LEU A 242 -0.57 -5.74 20.04
CA LEU A 242 0.83 -5.41 20.28
C LEU A 242 1.38 -4.58 19.12
N TYR A 243 1.24 -5.09 17.90
CA TYR A 243 1.82 -4.51 16.68
C TYR A 243 1.03 -4.90 15.42
N GLN A 244 1.13 -4.08 14.37
CA GLN A 244 0.59 -4.34 13.03
C GLN A 244 1.74 -4.42 12.03
N LEU A 245 1.87 -5.56 11.37
CA LEU A 245 2.93 -5.87 10.43
C LEU A 245 2.38 -5.92 9.01
N TYR A 246 2.94 -5.09 8.13
CA TYR A 246 2.57 -4.91 6.74
C TYR A 246 3.78 -4.39 5.94
N ASP A 247 3.75 -4.51 4.61
CA ASP A 247 4.78 -3.90 3.78
C ASP A 247 4.68 -2.36 3.79
N HIS A 248 5.82 -1.69 3.97
CA HIS A 248 5.94 -0.23 4.03
C HIS A 248 6.45 0.39 2.72
N SER A 249 6.61 -0.40 1.65
CA SER A 249 6.99 0.10 0.32
C SER A 249 5.92 1.03 -0.29
N ASN A 250 6.27 1.73 -1.37
CA ASN A 250 5.34 2.59 -2.12
C ASN A 250 4.13 1.84 -2.75
N SER A 251 4.10 0.50 -2.72
CA SER A 251 2.95 -0.32 -3.13
C SER A 251 2.31 -1.09 -1.97
N GLY A 252 2.90 -1.04 -0.78
CA GLY A 252 2.44 -1.68 0.45
C GLY A 252 1.75 -0.69 1.40
N GLY A 253 1.00 -1.23 2.36
CA GLY A 253 0.42 -0.45 3.45
C GLY A 253 -0.58 -1.25 4.27
N ARG A 254 -1.24 -0.59 5.22
CA ARG A 254 -2.31 -1.19 6.03
C ARG A 254 -3.56 -1.37 5.19
N ARG A 255 -4.01 -2.62 5.10
CA ARG A 255 -5.28 -3.04 4.52
C ARG A 255 -5.95 -4.08 5.42
N THR A 256 -7.27 -4.00 5.52
CA THR A 256 -8.13 -5.00 6.15
C THR A 256 -9.36 -5.16 5.27
N TYR A 257 -9.62 -6.38 4.82
CA TYR A 257 -10.71 -6.68 3.89
C TYR A 257 -12.09 -6.58 4.57
N VAL A 258 -13.04 -5.95 3.89
CA VAL A 258 -14.44 -5.82 4.31
C VAL A 258 -15.39 -6.17 3.17
N ASN A 259 -16.44 -6.93 3.48
CA ASN A 259 -17.47 -7.30 2.51
C ASN A 259 -18.34 -6.08 2.15
N PHE A 260 -18.90 -6.06 0.95
CA PHE A 260 -19.81 -5.01 0.48
C PHE A 260 -21.01 -4.79 1.41
N SER A 261 -21.48 -5.85 2.08
CA SER A 261 -22.55 -5.80 3.08
C SER A 261 -22.20 -5.03 4.37
N ASP A 262 -20.91 -4.84 4.65
CA ASP A 262 -20.42 -4.07 5.80
C ASP A 262 -20.10 -2.60 5.42
N ILE A 263 -20.07 -2.26 4.13
CA ILE A 263 -19.80 -0.90 3.64
C ILE A 263 -21.11 -0.08 3.65
N PRO A 264 -21.16 1.10 4.32
CA PRO A 264 -22.36 1.94 4.30
C PRO A 264 -22.72 2.45 2.90
N ASN A 265 -24.03 2.50 2.61
CA ASN A 265 -24.56 3.06 1.36
C ASN A 265 -24.14 4.51 1.15
N GLU A 266 -23.93 5.26 2.23
CA GLU A 266 -23.40 6.62 2.26
C GLU A 266 -22.03 6.70 1.58
N LEU A 267 -21.15 5.72 1.82
CA LEU A 267 -19.81 5.66 1.23
C LEU A 267 -19.86 5.20 -0.23
N VAL A 268 -20.65 4.16 -0.54
CA VAL A 268 -20.85 3.71 -1.92
C VAL A 268 -21.40 4.84 -2.80
N ASN A 269 -22.43 5.54 -2.33
CA ASN A 269 -23.02 6.69 -3.04
C ASN A 269 -22.02 7.87 -3.13
N ALA A 270 -21.24 8.14 -2.09
CA ALA A 270 -20.24 9.20 -2.13
C ALA A 270 -19.13 8.90 -3.13
N THR A 271 -18.61 7.66 -3.18
CA THR A 271 -17.60 7.24 -4.17
C THR A 271 -18.14 7.33 -5.59
N ILE A 272 -19.38 6.91 -5.82
CA ILE A 272 -20.06 7.06 -7.12
C ILE A 272 -20.18 8.55 -7.51
N ALA A 273 -20.58 9.42 -6.58
CA ALA A 273 -20.66 10.87 -6.81
C ALA A 273 -19.30 11.58 -6.97
N ALA A 274 -18.23 10.99 -6.44
CA ALA A 274 -16.86 11.52 -6.51
C ALA A 274 -16.11 11.11 -7.78
N GLU A 275 -16.30 9.85 -8.24
CA GLU A 275 -15.41 9.19 -9.21
C GLU A 275 -16.13 8.56 -10.43
N ASP A 276 -17.40 8.14 -10.33
CA ASP A 276 -18.12 7.50 -11.46
C ASP A 276 -19.65 7.61 -11.35
N HIS A 277 -20.22 8.70 -11.88
CA HIS A 277 -21.67 8.97 -11.81
C HIS A 277 -22.54 7.93 -12.53
N SER A 278 -21.97 7.14 -13.45
CA SER A 278 -22.69 6.13 -14.23
C SER A 278 -22.37 4.70 -13.79
N PHE A 279 -21.70 4.51 -12.64
CA PHE A 279 -21.14 3.23 -12.20
C PHE A 279 -22.10 2.03 -12.35
N TRP A 280 -23.35 2.15 -11.92
CA TRP A 280 -24.35 1.06 -11.99
C TRP A 280 -24.82 0.71 -13.41
N GLN A 281 -24.51 1.54 -14.41
CA GLN A 281 -25.04 1.48 -15.77
C GLN A 281 -23.95 1.28 -16.83
N ASN A 282 -22.72 1.76 -16.59
CA ASN A 282 -21.63 1.66 -17.55
C ASN A 282 -21.03 0.23 -17.64
N SER A 283 -20.56 -0.15 -18.82
CA SER A 283 -19.86 -1.43 -19.06
C SER A 283 -18.38 -1.33 -18.69
N GLY A 284 -18.07 -0.82 -17.50
CA GLY A 284 -16.73 -0.58 -17.01
C GLY A 284 -16.07 0.69 -17.54
N VAL A 285 -16.60 1.29 -18.62
CA VAL A 285 -16.13 2.54 -19.22
C VAL A 285 -17.33 3.44 -19.52
N ASP A 286 -17.29 4.69 -19.06
CA ASP A 286 -18.32 5.69 -19.37
C ASP A 286 -17.95 6.49 -20.62
N TYR A 287 -18.33 5.98 -21.79
CA TYR A 287 -18.11 6.68 -23.06
C TYR A 287 -18.81 8.05 -23.14
N ASN A 288 -19.95 8.22 -22.45
CA ASN A 288 -20.66 9.50 -22.41
C ASN A 288 -19.95 10.49 -21.45
N GLY A 289 -19.45 9.99 -20.32
CA GLY A 289 -18.62 10.72 -19.37
C GLY A 289 -17.30 11.16 -19.97
N ILE A 290 -16.62 10.31 -20.76
CA ILE A 290 -15.41 10.68 -21.51
C ILE A 290 -15.70 11.81 -22.51
N LEU A 291 -16.77 11.70 -23.30
CA LEU A 291 -17.16 12.75 -24.25
C LEU A 291 -17.55 14.06 -23.55
N ARG A 292 -18.27 13.98 -22.42
CA ARG A 292 -18.62 15.13 -21.58
C ARG A 292 -17.36 15.79 -21.02
N ALA A 293 -16.48 15.04 -20.37
CA ALA A 293 -15.24 15.55 -19.78
C ALA A 293 -14.33 16.19 -20.85
N LEU A 294 -14.22 15.61 -22.04
CA LEU A 294 -13.48 16.22 -23.17
C LEU A 294 -14.06 17.59 -23.55
N VAL A 295 -15.39 17.74 -23.63
CA VAL A 295 -16.04 19.01 -23.93
C VAL A 295 -15.88 20.01 -22.77
N THR A 296 -16.15 19.60 -21.52
CA THR A 296 -16.00 20.45 -20.33
C THR A 296 -14.57 20.96 -20.20
N ASN A 297 -13.57 20.08 -20.32
CA ASN A 297 -12.16 20.42 -20.14
C ASN A 297 -11.63 21.30 -21.29
N PHE A 298 -12.09 21.09 -22.52
CA PHE A 298 -11.78 21.96 -23.67
C PHE A 298 -12.37 23.37 -23.49
N GLN A 299 -13.60 23.48 -22.98
CA GLN A 299 -14.26 24.77 -22.71
C GLN A 299 -13.57 25.59 -21.61
N HIS A 300 -13.02 24.92 -20.59
CA HIS A 300 -12.38 25.56 -19.44
C HIS A 300 -10.85 25.64 -19.53
N GLY A 301 -10.24 25.18 -20.62
CA GLY A 301 -8.79 25.17 -20.85
C GLY A 301 -7.98 24.39 -19.79
N SER A 302 -8.64 23.54 -19.02
CA SER A 302 -8.13 22.92 -17.80
C SER A 302 -8.93 21.66 -17.46
N VAL A 303 -8.36 20.73 -16.68
CA VAL A 303 -9.06 19.50 -16.27
C VAL A 303 -10.02 19.82 -15.12
N GLN A 304 -11.32 19.83 -15.41
CA GLN A 304 -12.42 20.05 -14.47
C GLN A 304 -13.15 18.75 -14.15
N GLU A 305 -13.36 17.88 -15.15
CA GLU A 305 -13.94 16.54 -14.98
C GLU A 305 -12.91 15.45 -15.32
N GLY A 306 -12.87 14.41 -14.48
CA GLY A 306 -12.15 13.17 -14.76
C GLY A 306 -12.97 12.21 -15.62
N GLY A 307 -12.33 11.55 -16.59
CA GLY A 307 -12.97 10.60 -17.52
C GLY A 307 -12.62 9.12 -17.26
N SER A 308 -12.30 8.73 -16.02
CA SER A 308 -11.94 7.33 -15.68
C SER A 308 -12.85 6.78 -14.59
N THR A 309 -13.56 5.70 -14.90
CA THR A 309 -14.52 5.03 -14.00
C THR A 309 -13.86 4.42 -12.78
N VAL A 310 -14.64 4.11 -11.74
CA VAL A 310 -14.22 3.27 -10.60
C VAL A 310 -13.63 1.94 -11.07
N THR A 311 -14.18 1.36 -12.14
CA THR A 311 -13.71 0.09 -12.72
C THR A 311 -12.32 0.22 -13.35
N GLN A 312 -12.08 1.29 -14.14
CA GLN A 312 -10.76 1.60 -14.69
C GLN A 312 -9.75 1.93 -13.59
N GLN A 313 -10.18 2.65 -12.55
CA GLN A 313 -9.32 2.97 -11.41
C GLN A 313 -8.92 1.72 -10.60
N LEU A 314 -9.80 0.73 -10.42
CA LEU A 314 -9.46 -0.56 -9.82
C LEU A 314 -8.39 -1.30 -10.64
N ILE A 315 -8.59 -1.44 -11.95
CA ILE A 315 -7.60 -2.05 -12.86
C ILE A 315 -6.25 -1.32 -12.79
N LYS A 316 -6.25 0.01 -12.84
CA LYS A 316 -5.07 0.87 -12.69
C LYS A 316 -4.36 0.63 -11.35
N ASN A 317 -5.12 0.57 -10.24
CA ASN A 317 -4.58 0.36 -8.89
C ASN A 317 -4.02 -1.05 -8.69
N GLN A 318 -4.52 -2.07 -9.40
CA GLN A 318 -4.08 -3.46 -9.23
C GLN A 318 -2.90 -3.85 -10.15
N PHE A 319 -2.81 -3.28 -11.36
CA PHE A 319 -1.86 -3.75 -12.39
C PHE A 319 -0.94 -2.69 -13.00
N PHE A 320 -1.25 -1.39 -12.85
CA PHE A 320 -0.57 -0.30 -13.58
C PHE A 320 0.03 0.80 -12.68
N LEU A 321 0.10 0.61 -11.36
CA LEU A 321 0.67 1.61 -10.43
C LEU A 321 2.11 2.04 -10.79
N ASN A 322 2.91 1.08 -11.27
CA ASN A 322 4.33 1.26 -11.58
C ASN A 322 4.62 1.46 -13.08
N GLN A 323 3.61 1.80 -13.89
CA GLN A 323 3.76 2.04 -15.34
C GLN A 323 3.62 3.53 -15.69
N ASP A 324 4.31 3.94 -16.76
CA ASP A 324 4.24 5.30 -17.30
C ASP A 324 2.81 5.68 -17.72
N ARG A 325 2.41 6.91 -17.40
CA ARG A 325 1.03 7.42 -17.57
C ARG A 325 0.72 7.80 -19.02
N GLY A 326 0.81 6.84 -19.93
CA GLY A 326 0.56 7.00 -21.36
C GLY A 326 -0.88 6.73 -21.80
N LEU A 327 -1.22 7.22 -23.00
CA LEU A 327 -2.47 6.88 -23.68
C LEU A 327 -2.65 5.37 -24.00
N PRO A 328 -1.59 4.57 -24.28
CA PRO A 328 -1.73 3.12 -24.45
C PRO A 328 -2.31 2.44 -23.20
N VAL A 329 -1.73 2.72 -22.03
CA VAL A 329 -2.20 2.21 -20.72
C VAL A 329 -3.66 2.58 -20.47
N LYS A 330 -4.13 3.76 -20.89
CA LYS A 330 -5.55 4.14 -20.79
C LYS A 330 -6.48 3.35 -21.73
N GLY A 331 -5.98 2.86 -22.86
CA GLY A 331 -6.71 1.90 -23.70
C GLY A 331 -6.77 0.52 -23.07
N GLU A 332 -5.66 0.07 -22.49
CA GLU A 332 -5.54 -1.20 -21.77
C GLU A 332 -6.44 -1.26 -20.53
N GLU A 333 -6.42 -0.20 -19.69
CA GLU A 333 -7.38 0.01 -18.59
C GLU A 333 -8.84 -0.12 -19.05
N ALA A 334 -9.20 0.45 -20.21
CA ALA A 334 -10.56 0.46 -20.72
C ALA A 334 -11.02 -0.93 -21.20
N ILE A 335 -10.13 -1.68 -21.86
CA ILE A 335 -10.40 -3.06 -22.31
C ILE A 335 -10.58 -3.97 -21.08
N LEU A 336 -9.64 -3.91 -20.13
CA LEU A 336 -9.68 -4.69 -18.90
C LEU A 336 -10.89 -4.35 -18.02
N ALA A 337 -11.23 -3.06 -17.86
CA ALA A 337 -12.42 -2.65 -17.10
C ALA A 337 -13.73 -3.17 -17.72
N THR A 338 -13.81 -3.15 -19.06
CA THR A 338 -14.95 -3.74 -19.78
C THR A 338 -15.03 -5.25 -19.51
N GLY A 339 -13.91 -5.95 -19.64
CA GLY A 339 -13.78 -7.40 -19.36
C GLY A 339 -14.04 -7.79 -17.91
N LEU A 340 -13.77 -6.90 -16.94
CA LEU A 340 -14.06 -7.10 -15.52
C LEU A 340 -15.58 -7.10 -15.26
N THR A 341 -16.33 -6.16 -15.87
CA THR A 341 -17.81 -6.10 -15.74
C THR A 341 -18.56 -7.25 -16.44
N GLN A 342 -17.87 -8.09 -17.22
CA GLN A 342 -18.43 -9.31 -17.79
C GLN A 342 -18.29 -10.53 -16.85
N ARG A 343 -17.46 -10.41 -15.80
CA ARG A 343 -17.16 -11.47 -14.83
C ARG A 343 -17.81 -11.23 -13.47
N TYR A 344 -17.60 -10.02 -12.95
CA TYR A 344 -17.98 -9.64 -11.60
C TYR A 344 -19.13 -8.65 -11.63
N SER A 345 -20.03 -8.76 -10.65
CA SER A 345 -21.10 -7.79 -10.46
C SER A 345 -20.52 -6.42 -10.07
N LYS A 346 -21.34 -5.38 -10.23
CA LYS A 346 -20.98 -4.03 -9.79
C LYS A 346 -20.80 -3.93 -8.26
N ALA A 347 -21.37 -4.84 -7.48
CA ALA A 347 -21.13 -4.90 -6.04
C ALA A 347 -19.69 -5.38 -5.74
N GLU A 348 -19.28 -6.52 -6.31
CA GLU A 348 -17.92 -7.07 -6.19
C GLU A 348 -16.85 -6.10 -6.73
N ILE A 349 -17.13 -5.38 -7.81
CA ILE A 349 -16.21 -4.36 -8.36
C ILE A 349 -16.06 -3.17 -7.41
N MET A 350 -17.14 -2.72 -6.76
CA MET A 350 -17.06 -1.66 -5.76
C MET A 350 -16.37 -2.15 -4.48
N GLU A 351 -16.62 -3.39 -4.07
CA GLU A 351 -15.95 -4.05 -2.95
C GLU A 351 -14.44 -4.15 -3.18
N MET A 352 -14.00 -4.68 -4.34
CA MET A 352 -12.60 -4.72 -4.72
C MET A 352 -11.99 -3.32 -4.77
N TYR A 353 -12.66 -2.32 -5.36
CA TYR A 353 -12.16 -0.94 -5.39
C TYR A 353 -11.97 -0.35 -4.00
N LEU A 354 -13.00 -0.42 -3.15
CA LEU A 354 -12.98 0.13 -1.80
C LEU A 354 -12.06 -0.63 -0.84
N ASN A 355 -11.69 -1.88 -1.12
CA ASN A 355 -10.62 -2.59 -0.40
C ASN A 355 -9.21 -2.33 -0.96
N THR A 356 -9.09 -1.87 -2.20
CA THR A 356 -7.78 -1.71 -2.87
C THR A 356 -7.25 -0.28 -2.86
N VAL A 357 -8.12 0.73 -2.99
CA VAL A 357 -7.73 2.13 -3.25
C VAL A 357 -6.99 2.79 -2.07
N PHE A 358 -5.99 3.62 -2.38
CA PHE A 358 -5.16 4.32 -1.40
C PHE A 358 -5.83 5.61 -0.90
N TYR A 359 -5.88 5.79 0.43
CA TYR A 359 -6.49 6.95 1.11
C TYR A 359 -5.47 7.90 1.77
N GLY A 360 -4.18 7.54 1.84
CA GLY A 360 -3.10 8.35 2.43
C GLY A 360 -2.54 7.76 3.74
N ASP A 361 -1.36 8.23 4.18
CA ASP A 361 -0.63 7.75 5.36
C ASP A 361 -0.66 6.22 5.52
N SER A 362 -0.17 5.50 4.51
CA SER A 362 -0.16 4.02 4.42
C SER A 362 -1.53 3.30 4.44
N ASN A 363 -2.67 4.01 4.42
CA ASN A 363 -3.99 3.39 4.44
C ASN A 363 -4.46 2.98 3.03
N TYR A 364 -4.55 1.67 2.79
CA TYR A 364 -5.14 1.07 1.59
C TYR A 364 -6.46 0.38 1.96
N GLY A 365 -7.53 0.81 1.31
CA GLY A 365 -8.88 0.34 1.58
C GLY A 365 -9.59 1.08 2.72
N VAL A 366 -10.92 1.05 2.67
CA VAL A 366 -11.82 1.86 3.49
C VAL A 366 -11.74 1.57 4.98
N GLU A 367 -11.45 0.33 5.38
CA GLU A 367 -11.44 -0.07 6.79
C GLU A 367 -10.26 0.55 7.53
N ALA A 368 -9.05 0.47 6.96
CA ALA A 368 -7.86 1.11 7.51
C ALA A 368 -8.08 2.63 7.60
N ALA A 369 -8.52 3.26 6.50
CA ALA A 369 -8.81 4.69 6.47
C ALA A 369 -9.89 5.14 7.48
N SER A 370 -10.89 4.28 7.76
CA SER A 370 -11.93 4.54 8.76
C SER A 370 -11.38 4.49 10.18
N GLN A 371 -10.49 3.53 10.47
CA GLN A 371 -9.79 3.45 11.76
C GLN A 371 -8.90 4.68 11.96
N ASP A 372 -8.15 5.08 10.94
CA ASP A 372 -7.07 6.05 11.08
C ASP A 372 -7.54 7.52 11.08
N PHE A 373 -8.34 7.93 10.09
CA PHE A 373 -8.77 9.33 10.00
C PHE A 373 -9.85 9.71 11.03
N PHE A 374 -10.56 8.72 11.58
CA PHE A 374 -11.68 8.97 12.50
C PHE A 374 -11.58 8.27 13.87
N ASN A 375 -10.53 7.49 14.14
CA ASN A 375 -10.36 6.70 15.36
C ASN A 375 -11.57 5.76 15.64
N LEU A 376 -12.21 5.27 14.56
CA LEU A 376 -13.23 4.24 14.64
C LEU A 376 -12.57 2.88 14.92
N LYS A 377 -13.32 1.94 15.52
CA LYS A 377 -12.78 0.61 15.88
C LYS A 377 -13.80 -0.48 15.53
N PRO A 378 -13.36 -1.68 15.11
CA PRO A 378 -14.26 -2.81 14.93
C PRO A 378 -15.06 -3.10 16.21
N ILE A 379 -16.37 -3.33 16.07
CA ILE A 379 -17.26 -3.65 17.18
C ILE A 379 -17.47 -5.17 17.21
N CYS A 380 -16.70 -5.85 18.06
CA CYS A 380 -16.84 -7.28 18.30
C CYS A 380 -17.83 -7.58 19.44
N LYS A 381 -18.75 -8.52 19.20
CA LYS A 381 -19.68 -9.09 20.18
C LYS A 381 -19.76 -10.60 19.97
N THR A 382 -19.38 -11.37 20.99
CA THR A 382 -19.57 -12.83 21.12
C THR A 382 -19.61 -13.61 19.80
N GLY A 383 -18.47 -13.71 19.11
CA GLY A 383 -18.31 -14.47 17.86
C GLY A 383 -18.63 -13.72 16.56
N THR A 384 -19.09 -12.46 16.62
CA THR A 384 -19.28 -11.61 15.42
C THR A 384 -18.57 -10.26 15.59
N CYS A 385 -17.77 -9.85 14.61
CA CYS A 385 -17.18 -8.51 14.56
C CYS A 385 -17.78 -7.71 13.41
N LYS A 386 -18.17 -6.46 13.68
CA LYS A 386 -18.48 -5.46 12.65
C LYS A 386 -17.26 -4.59 12.39
N PRO A 387 -16.78 -4.43 11.14
CA PRO A 387 -15.65 -3.54 10.82
C PRO A 387 -15.91 -2.07 11.19
N ALA A 388 -14.84 -1.28 11.34
CA ALA A 388 -14.90 0.14 11.64
C ALA A 388 -15.68 0.94 10.57
N VAL A 389 -15.56 0.58 9.30
CA VAL A 389 -16.26 1.24 8.17
C VAL A 389 -17.78 1.27 8.36
N THR A 390 -18.37 0.29 9.07
CA THR A 390 -19.82 0.21 9.35
C THR A 390 -20.37 1.39 10.16
N GLN A 391 -19.50 2.20 10.78
CA GLN A 391 -19.83 3.31 11.66
C GLN A 391 -19.74 4.69 10.98
N LEU A 392 -19.30 4.75 9.71
CA LEU A 392 -19.10 6.02 9.02
C LEU A 392 -20.42 6.81 8.89
N THR A 393 -20.39 8.07 9.31
CA THR A 393 -21.45 9.04 8.99
C THR A 393 -21.38 9.47 7.52
N LEU A 394 -22.44 10.13 7.03
CA LEU A 394 -22.39 10.81 5.73
C LEU A 394 -21.24 11.84 5.63
N GLY A 395 -20.91 12.52 6.74
CA GLY A 395 -19.76 13.43 6.79
C GLY A 395 -18.45 12.70 6.57
N GLN A 396 -18.21 11.65 7.34
CA GLN A 396 -16.98 10.85 7.27
C GLN A 396 -16.84 10.13 5.91
N ALA A 397 -17.93 9.51 5.43
CA ALA A 397 -17.98 8.80 4.17
C ALA A 397 -17.74 9.71 2.94
N SER A 398 -18.37 10.89 2.91
CA SER A 398 -18.15 11.86 1.82
C SER A 398 -16.74 12.45 1.82
N LEU A 399 -16.09 12.52 2.98
CA LEU A 399 -14.68 12.95 3.07
C LEU A 399 -13.76 11.85 2.53
N LEU A 400 -13.91 10.59 2.95
CA LEU A 400 -13.12 9.47 2.42
C LEU A 400 -13.24 9.34 0.90
N ALA A 401 -14.46 9.39 0.37
CA ALA A 401 -14.70 9.33 -1.07
C ALA A 401 -14.00 10.44 -1.87
N GLY A 402 -13.64 11.56 -1.23
CA GLY A 402 -12.88 12.63 -1.85
C GLY A 402 -11.37 12.37 -1.97
N LEU A 403 -10.78 11.57 -1.06
CA LEU A 403 -9.32 11.42 -0.91
C LEU A 403 -8.62 10.75 -2.11
N PRO A 404 -9.14 9.67 -2.75
CA PRO A 404 -8.46 8.94 -3.82
C PRO A 404 -7.92 9.75 -5.00
N GLN A 405 -8.52 10.92 -5.28
CA GLN A 405 -8.06 11.84 -6.32
C GLN A 405 -6.65 12.42 -6.02
N SER A 406 -6.34 12.70 -4.76
CA SER A 406 -5.03 13.17 -4.31
C SER A 406 -4.80 12.80 -2.84
N PRO A 407 -4.48 11.52 -2.54
CA PRO A 407 -4.49 11.00 -1.17
C PRO A 407 -3.59 11.81 -0.23
N THR A 408 -2.37 12.11 -0.66
CA THR A 408 -1.41 12.94 0.08
C THR A 408 -1.86 14.40 0.22
N GLY A 409 -2.41 14.99 -0.85
CA GLY A 409 -2.82 16.41 -0.87
C GLY A 409 -4.10 16.70 -0.08
N TYR A 410 -4.94 15.69 0.12
CA TYR A 410 -6.20 15.79 0.87
C TYR A 410 -6.16 15.12 2.25
N MET A 411 -4.99 14.68 2.76
CA MET A 411 -4.87 14.14 4.12
C MET A 411 -5.43 15.15 5.16
N PRO A 412 -6.54 14.85 5.87
CA PRO A 412 -7.29 15.85 6.62
C PRO A 412 -6.62 16.30 7.92
N PHE A 413 -5.56 15.62 8.38
CA PHE A 413 -4.70 16.08 9.47
C PHE A 413 -3.50 16.92 9.00
N LEU A 414 -3.18 16.95 7.70
CA LEU A 414 -2.15 17.83 7.12
C LEU A 414 -2.79 19.08 6.49
N ASN A 415 -3.77 18.89 5.59
CA ASN A 415 -4.46 19.96 4.90
C ASN A 415 -5.98 19.81 5.03
N LYS A 416 -6.48 20.17 6.21
CA LYS A 416 -7.93 20.13 6.52
C LYS A 416 -8.77 20.99 5.57
N SER A 417 -8.27 22.11 5.04
CA SER A 417 -9.07 22.91 4.10
C SER A 417 -9.28 22.14 2.80
N ALA A 418 -8.21 21.73 2.11
CA ALA A 418 -8.32 21.03 0.84
C ALA A 418 -9.14 19.73 0.94
N ALA A 419 -9.05 19.03 2.07
CA ALA A 419 -9.90 17.87 2.37
C ALA A 419 -11.39 18.23 2.44
N LEU A 420 -11.77 19.31 3.14
CA LEU A 420 -13.16 19.78 3.25
C LEU A 420 -13.67 20.41 1.95
N ASP A 421 -12.80 21.07 1.18
CA ASP A 421 -13.13 21.67 -0.11
C ASP A 421 -13.40 20.58 -1.16
N ARG A 422 -12.59 19.50 -1.18
CA ARG A 422 -12.86 18.28 -1.97
C ARG A 422 -14.13 17.55 -1.48
N GLN A 423 -14.33 17.40 -0.17
CA GLN A 423 -15.56 16.83 0.39
C GLN A 423 -16.81 17.61 -0.06
N GLN A 424 -16.78 18.94 -0.04
CA GLN A 424 -17.89 19.77 -0.49
C GLN A 424 -18.22 19.52 -1.98
N HIS A 425 -17.21 19.29 -2.83
CA HIS A 425 -17.46 18.89 -4.23
C HIS A 425 -18.20 17.54 -4.30
N VAL A 426 -17.76 16.54 -3.53
CA VAL A 426 -18.46 15.23 -3.46
C VAL A 426 -19.90 15.38 -2.99
N LEU A 427 -20.15 16.13 -1.90
CA LEU A 427 -21.51 16.36 -1.37
C LEU A 427 -22.40 17.12 -2.35
N LYS A 428 -21.87 18.11 -3.08
CA LYS A 428 -22.60 18.81 -4.16
C LYS A 428 -23.02 17.85 -5.27
N ASN A 429 -22.16 16.90 -5.65
CA ASN A 429 -22.50 15.85 -6.61
C ASN A 429 -23.54 14.86 -6.05
N MET A 430 -23.47 14.48 -4.77
CA MET A 430 -24.50 13.65 -4.13
C MET A 430 -25.88 14.34 -4.11
N VAL A 431 -25.92 15.67 -3.96
CA VAL A 431 -27.17 16.45 -4.07
C VAL A 431 -27.68 16.51 -5.51
N SER A 432 -26.81 16.74 -6.50
CA SER A 432 -27.24 16.82 -7.92
C SER A 432 -27.73 15.47 -8.47
N LEU A 433 -27.11 14.37 -8.02
CA LEU A 433 -27.54 12.99 -8.27
C LEU A 433 -28.73 12.55 -7.41
N LYS A 434 -29.25 13.42 -6.53
CA LYS A 434 -30.40 13.18 -5.62
C LYS A 434 -30.20 12.03 -4.61
N MET A 435 -28.95 11.69 -4.31
CA MET A 435 -28.59 10.70 -3.29
C MET A 435 -28.81 11.24 -1.87
N ILE A 436 -28.66 12.56 -1.67
CA ILE A 436 -28.91 13.26 -0.41
C ILE A 436 -29.64 14.58 -0.62
N THR A 437 -30.27 15.09 0.44
CA THR A 437 -30.86 16.44 0.47
C THR A 437 -29.82 17.51 0.79
N THR A 438 -30.10 18.76 0.43
CA THR A 438 -29.30 19.94 0.81
C THR A 438 -29.13 20.07 2.33
N GLN A 439 -30.13 19.65 3.12
CA GLN A 439 -30.05 19.65 4.59
C GLN A 439 -29.05 18.61 5.11
N GLN A 440 -29.02 17.41 4.53
CA GLN A 440 -28.03 16.38 4.85
C GLN A 440 -26.60 16.82 4.47
N MET A 441 -26.43 17.48 3.31
CA MET A 441 -25.15 18.09 2.93
C MET A 441 -24.65 19.10 3.98
N VAL A 442 -25.48 20.08 4.36
CA VAL A 442 -25.10 21.11 5.35
C VAL A 442 -24.77 20.50 6.72
N GLN A 443 -25.48 19.44 7.13
CA GLN A 443 -25.16 18.72 8.36
C GLN A 443 -23.84 17.94 8.26
N ALA A 444 -23.57 17.28 7.13
CA ALA A 444 -22.32 16.54 6.87
C ALA A 444 -21.10 17.46 6.83
N GLU A 445 -21.20 18.63 6.17
CA GLU A 445 -20.15 19.66 6.18
C GLU A 445 -19.90 20.22 7.59
N LYS A 446 -20.95 20.43 8.37
CA LYS A 446 -20.85 20.94 9.75
C LYS A 446 -20.17 19.92 10.67
N GLU A 447 -20.39 18.63 10.43
CA GLU A 447 -19.77 17.54 11.20
C GLU A 447 -18.25 17.50 11.00
N THR A 448 -17.79 17.34 9.76
CA THR A 448 -16.34 17.22 9.44
C THR A 448 -15.59 18.53 9.67
N ARG A 449 -16.22 19.70 9.47
CA ARG A 449 -15.64 20.99 9.83
C ARG A 449 -15.35 21.10 11.33
N ASN A 450 -16.19 20.52 12.18
CA ASN A 450 -15.98 20.48 13.64
C ASN A 450 -15.08 19.32 14.10
N TYR A 451 -14.92 18.26 13.29
CA TYR A 451 -14.08 17.10 13.63
C TYR A 451 -12.59 17.49 13.80
N LYS A 452 -11.93 16.91 14.81
CA LYS A 452 -10.50 17.13 15.11
C LYS A 452 -9.68 15.93 14.66
N PHE A 453 -9.29 15.95 13.38
CA PHE A 453 -8.34 14.99 12.81
C PHE A 453 -7.03 15.01 13.59
N LYS A 454 -6.42 13.83 13.72
CA LYS A 454 -5.08 13.61 14.26
C LYS A 454 -4.33 12.71 13.29
N ARG A 455 -3.00 12.78 13.29
CA ARG A 455 -2.21 11.73 12.67
C ARG A 455 -2.34 10.44 13.50
N PRO A 456 -2.49 9.25 12.88
CA PRO A 456 -2.37 7.98 13.57
C PRO A 456 -1.04 7.86 14.32
N ALA A 457 -1.05 7.18 15.46
CA ALA A 457 0.17 6.81 16.18
C ALA A 457 0.51 5.35 15.84
N TYR A 458 1.64 5.14 15.16
CA TYR A 458 2.20 3.81 14.94
C TYR A 458 2.80 3.29 16.24
N VAL A 459 2.02 2.51 17.00
CA VAL A 459 2.43 1.96 18.29
C VAL A 459 2.86 0.50 18.15
N LYS A 460 4.07 0.20 18.59
CA LYS A 460 4.60 -1.14 18.80
C LYS A 460 4.78 -1.34 20.30
N ASN A 461 3.89 -2.11 20.91
CA ASN A 461 3.96 -2.44 22.34
C ASN A 461 4.84 -3.68 22.53
N ALA A 462 5.49 -3.82 23.69
CA ALA A 462 6.39 -4.94 23.99
C ALA A 462 7.44 -5.18 22.86
N PRO A 463 8.15 -4.14 22.39
CA PRO A 463 8.85 -4.17 21.11
C PRO A 463 9.92 -5.28 21.04
N HIS A 464 10.71 -5.44 22.10
CA HIS A 464 11.70 -6.50 22.27
C HIS A 464 11.12 -7.91 22.07
N PHE A 465 9.97 -8.19 22.68
CA PHE A 465 9.24 -9.45 22.51
C PHE A 465 8.66 -9.60 21.10
N VAL A 466 8.10 -8.52 20.54
CA VAL A 466 7.52 -8.53 19.19
C VAL A 466 8.57 -8.84 18.13
N ASP A 467 9.77 -8.24 18.20
CA ASP A 467 10.87 -8.55 17.29
C ASP A 467 11.41 -9.96 17.49
N TYR A 468 11.62 -10.37 18.75
CA TYR A 468 12.02 -11.75 19.07
C TYR A 468 11.07 -12.77 18.43
N VAL A 469 9.75 -12.58 18.57
CA VAL A 469 8.73 -13.46 17.98
C VAL A 469 8.69 -13.35 16.46
N ILE A 470 8.81 -12.16 15.87
CA ILE A 470 8.84 -11.99 14.40
C ILE A 470 10.03 -12.74 13.80
N ASP A 471 11.25 -12.49 14.29
CA ASP A 471 12.47 -12.96 13.63
C ASP A 471 12.81 -14.42 13.96
N ASN A 472 12.58 -14.87 15.20
CA ASN A 472 12.98 -16.21 15.66
C ASN A 472 11.87 -17.26 15.53
N VAL A 473 10.61 -16.84 15.34
CA VAL A 473 9.46 -17.76 15.29
C VAL A 473 8.64 -17.57 14.01
N LEU A 474 8.16 -16.37 13.73
CA LEU A 474 7.19 -16.15 12.65
C LEU A 474 7.81 -16.14 11.24
N ILE A 475 9.00 -15.55 11.06
CA ILE A 475 9.72 -15.57 9.79
C ILE A 475 10.15 -17.00 9.43
N PRO A 476 10.72 -17.83 10.33
CA PRO A 476 10.99 -19.24 10.06
C PRO A 476 9.75 -20.08 9.71
N LEU A 477 8.59 -19.81 10.33
CA LEU A 477 7.35 -20.58 10.09
C LEU A 477 6.61 -20.19 8.82
N PHE A 478 6.53 -18.89 8.50
CA PHE A 478 5.69 -18.38 7.40
C PHE A 478 6.48 -17.83 6.22
N GLY A 479 7.74 -17.42 6.43
CA GLY A 479 8.50 -16.60 5.49
C GLY A 479 8.07 -15.13 5.52
N ALA A 480 9.04 -14.21 5.50
CA ALA A 480 8.80 -12.78 5.70
C ALA A 480 7.78 -12.15 4.72
N TYR A 481 7.74 -12.62 3.46
CA TYR A 481 6.75 -12.14 2.48
C TYR A 481 5.31 -12.50 2.86
N ASN A 482 5.05 -13.78 3.19
CA ASN A 482 3.71 -14.21 3.60
C ASN A 482 3.33 -13.56 4.92
N LEU A 483 4.26 -13.49 5.88
CA LEU A 483 4.02 -12.88 7.18
C LEU A 483 3.57 -11.41 7.08
N ARG A 484 4.13 -10.63 6.15
CA ARG A 484 3.77 -9.21 5.93
C ARG A 484 2.48 -9.00 5.11
N ASN A 485 2.03 -10.00 4.35
CA ASN A 485 0.92 -9.82 3.38
C ASN A 485 -0.28 -10.75 3.60
N GLY A 486 -0.16 -11.75 4.48
CA GLY A 486 -1.13 -12.84 4.65
C GLY A 486 -2.30 -12.54 5.59
N GLY A 487 -2.31 -11.41 6.30
CA GLY A 487 -3.45 -11.00 7.14
C GLY A 487 -3.65 -11.83 8.41
N TYR A 488 -2.59 -12.43 8.94
CA TYR A 488 -2.70 -13.32 10.09
C TYR A 488 -3.14 -12.58 11.35
N SER A 489 -3.95 -13.23 12.19
CA SER A 489 -4.23 -12.80 13.57
C SER A 489 -3.46 -13.71 14.52
N ILE A 490 -2.33 -13.21 15.03
CA ILE A 490 -1.33 -13.98 15.76
C ILE A 490 -1.48 -13.66 17.25
N TYR A 491 -1.81 -14.66 18.06
CA TYR A 491 -1.93 -14.54 19.51
C TYR A 491 -0.67 -15.09 20.18
N THR A 492 -0.14 -14.36 21.16
CA THR A 492 1.14 -14.67 21.82
C THR A 492 0.97 -14.86 23.33
N THR A 493 2.02 -15.29 24.02
CA THR A 493 2.00 -15.64 25.45
C THR A 493 2.09 -14.45 26.40
N ILE A 494 2.60 -13.31 25.93
CA ILE A 494 2.89 -12.12 26.75
C ILE A 494 1.60 -11.52 27.33
N ASP A 495 1.68 -10.98 28.54
CA ASP A 495 0.64 -10.11 29.08
C ASP A 495 1.10 -8.65 29.00
N LEU A 496 0.37 -7.84 28.22
CA LEU A 496 0.77 -6.47 27.95
C LEU A 496 0.65 -5.54 29.18
N ASP A 497 -0.14 -5.88 30.19
CA ASP A 497 -0.21 -5.07 31.42
C ASP A 497 0.89 -5.48 32.41
N LEU A 498 1.39 -6.72 32.35
CA LEU A 498 2.63 -7.12 33.04
C LEU A 498 3.86 -6.50 32.39
N GLU A 499 3.98 -6.59 31.06
CA GLU A 499 5.11 -6.01 30.32
C GLU A 499 5.30 -4.52 30.63
N ARG A 500 4.21 -3.72 30.57
CA ARG A 500 4.26 -2.29 30.91
C ARG A 500 4.66 -1.99 32.36
N GLN A 501 4.48 -2.93 33.28
CA GLN A 501 5.00 -2.81 34.64
C GLN A 501 6.50 -3.12 34.66
N VAL A 502 6.97 -4.12 33.91
CA VAL A 502 8.39 -4.43 33.74
C VAL A 502 9.13 -3.28 33.06
N GLU A 503 8.69 -2.82 31.88
CA GLU A 503 9.21 -1.64 31.16
C GLU A 503 9.39 -0.44 32.13
N LYS A 504 8.32 -0.12 32.88
CA LYS A 504 8.32 0.99 33.85
C LYS A 504 9.25 0.79 35.04
N ILE A 505 9.35 -0.42 35.58
CA ILE A 505 10.25 -0.74 36.71
C ILE A 505 11.71 -0.59 36.25
N VAL A 506 12.06 -1.16 35.09
CA VAL A 506 13.42 -1.08 34.53
C VAL A 506 13.79 0.38 34.21
N TYR A 507 12.93 1.10 33.47
CA TYR A 507 13.16 2.52 33.15
C TYR A 507 13.37 3.35 34.42
N ASN A 508 12.49 3.20 35.42
CA ASN A 508 12.61 3.94 36.66
C ASN A 508 13.89 3.59 37.42
N ARG A 509 14.31 2.33 37.45
CA ARG A 509 15.49 1.91 38.20
C ARG A 509 16.80 2.40 37.58
N ILE A 510 16.85 2.49 36.26
CA ILE A 510 18.01 3.02 35.53
C ILE A 510 18.02 4.56 35.51
N ASN A 511 16.87 5.22 35.34
CA ASN A 511 16.81 6.66 35.00
C ASN A 511 16.11 7.58 36.02
N SER A 512 15.39 7.08 37.04
CA SER A 512 14.58 7.95 37.92
C SER A 512 15.41 8.69 38.97
N ASN A 513 15.27 10.02 39.04
CA ASN A 513 15.85 10.81 40.13
C ASN A 513 15.09 10.66 41.47
N GLN A 514 14.03 9.85 41.53
CA GLN A 514 13.34 9.48 42.77
C GLN A 514 13.86 8.14 43.29
N SER A 515 14.26 8.10 44.57
CA SER A 515 14.50 6.83 45.27
C SER A 515 13.24 5.97 45.35
N ASP A 516 13.43 4.65 45.38
CA ASP A 516 12.35 3.70 45.63
C ASP A 516 11.91 3.65 47.11
N ILE A 517 10.95 2.78 47.42
CA ILE A 517 10.42 2.57 48.78
C ILE A 517 11.44 2.01 49.79
N TYR A 518 12.64 1.63 49.33
CA TYR A 518 13.75 1.15 50.14
C TYR A 518 14.91 2.15 50.20
N GLY A 519 14.77 3.33 49.57
CA GLY A 519 15.75 4.42 49.58
C GLY A 519 16.73 4.43 48.41
N TYR A 520 16.76 3.39 47.57
CA TYR A 520 17.72 3.30 46.46
C TYR A 520 17.34 4.26 45.31
N SER A 521 18.24 5.18 44.97
CA SER A 521 18.17 6.08 43.81
C SER A 521 18.51 5.35 42.50
N ASN A 522 18.57 6.06 41.36
CA ASN A 522 18.87 5.43 40.07
C ASN A 522 20.28 4.83 40.00
N LEU A 523 20.38 3.73 39.26
CA LEU A 523 21.64 2.99 39.08
C LEU A 523 22.58 3.66 38.07
N SER A 524 22.10 4.53 37.18
CA SER A 524 22.94 5.28 36.25
C SER A 524 23.90 6.22 36.98
N ALA A 525 23.40 7.07 37.89
CA ALA A 525 24.24 8.00 38.64
C ALA A 525 25.01 7.34 39.81
N THR A 526 24.47 6.29 40.43
CA THR A 526 25.12 5.66 41.60
C THR A 526 26.08 4.51 41.27
N HIS A 527 25.85 3.79 40.17
CA HIS A 527 26.60 2.58 39.82
C HIS A 527 27.07 2.55 38.35
N ASN A 528 26.89 3.64 37.59
CA ASN A 528 27.20 3.72 36.15
C ASN A 528 26.47 2.66 35.29
N LEU A 529 25.29 2.20 35.73
CA LEU A 529 24.48 1.20 35.02
C LEU A 529 23.40 1.90 34.18
N HIS A 530 23.52 1.79 32.85
CA HIS A 530 22.66 2.49 31.89
C HIS A 530 21.65 1.60 31.17
N ASN A 531 21.69 0.28 31.39
CA ASN A 531 20.77 -0.65 30.74
C ASN A 531 20.53 -1.90 31.63
N ALA A 532 19.40 -2.58 31.43
CA ALA A 532 19.05 -3.84 32.05
C ALA A 532 17.95 -4.57 31.26
N ALA A 533 17.94 -5.90 31.35
CA ALA A 533 16.96 -6.77 30.71
C ALA A 533 16.22 -7.63 31.75
N VAL A 534 14.96 -7.99 31.46
CA VAL A 534 14.09 -8.80 32.32
C VAL A 534 13.22 -9.71 31.46
N VAL A 535 13.21 -11.00 31.80
CA VAL A 535 12.25 -11.98 31.28
C VAL A 535 11.43 -12.53 32.44
N VAL A 536 10.12 -12.66 32.26
CA VAL A 536 9.22 -13.33 33.21
C VAL A 536 8.56 -14.49 32.49
N THR A 537 8.64 -15.69 33.06
CA THR A 537 8.03 -16.91 32.50
C THR A 537 7.04 -17.55 33.47
N ASP A 538 6.08 -18.31 32.95
CA ASP A 538 5.34 -19.28 33.76
C ASP A 538 6.24 -20.54 33.95
N PRO A 539 6.56 -20.93 35.20
CA PRO A 539 7.49 -22.02 35.47
C PRO A 539 6.92 -23.43 35.23
N LYS A 540 5.65 -23.57 34.85
CA LYS A 540 4.99 -24.85 34.51
C LYS A 540 4.85 -25.05 33.01
N THR A 541 4.68 -23.97 32.24
CA THR A 541 4.44 -24.03 30.79
C THR A 541 5.62 -23.53 29.96
N GLY A 542 6.53 -22.74 30.55
CA GLY A 542 7.58 -22.04 29.82
C GLY A 542 7.10 -20.83 29.03
N GLU A 543 5.81 -20.45 29.14
CA GLU A 543 5.26 -19.27 28.46
C GLU A 543 6.00 -18.00 28.89
N ILE A 544 6.46 -17.20 27.92
CA ILE A 544 7.05 -15.87 28.17
C ILE A 544 5.90 -14.90 28.43
N LEU A 545 5.83 -14.38 29.65
CA LEU A 545 4.77 -13.48 30.14
C LEU A 545 5.16 -12.01 30.06
N ALA A 546 6.47 -11.73 30.09
CA ALA A 546 7.09 -10.44 29.82
C ALA A 546 8.54 -10.66 29.31
N MET A 547 9.01 -9.81 28.41
CA MET A 547 10.39 -9.76 27.89
C MET A 547 10.74 -8.32 27.50
N ASN A 548 11.41 -7.63 28.42
CA ASN A 548 12.02 -6.34 28.16
C ASN A 548 13.54 -6.50 27.99
N GLY A 549 14.06 -6.15 26.82
CA GLY A 549 15.48 -6.24 26.49
C GLY A 549 16.32 -5.02 26.88
N SER A 550 15.70 -3.89 27.26
CA SER A 550 16.44 -2.64 27.53
C SER A 550 15.74 -1.70 28.52
N ALA A 551 16.45 -0.70 29.05
CA ALA A 551 15.84 0.32 29.90
C ALA A 551 14.97 1.36 29.16
N ASN A 552 15.16 1.56 27.85
CA ASN A 552 14.25 2.33 26.99
C ASN A 552 14.43 1.94 25.51
N TYR A 553 13.48 1.19 24.93
CA TYR A 553 13.54 0.84 23.49
C TYR A 553 13.48 2.05 22.56
N ASN A 554 12.75 3.09 22.95
CA ASN A 554 12.56 4.31 22.15
C ASN A 554 13.51 5.43 22.58
N ASP A 555 14.72 5.09 23.02
CA ASP A 555 15.76 6.08 23.23
C ASP A 555 16.17 6.75 21.91
N GLN A 556 16.32 8.07 21.95
CA GLN A 556 16.71 8.92 20.81
C GLN A 556 18.06 9.60 21.04
N THR A 557 18.71 9.37 22.18
CA THR A 557 20.04 9.94 22.47
C THR A 557 21.18 9.25 21.72
N ASN A 558 20.94 8.05 21.19
CA ASN A 558 21.94 7.17 20.57
C ASN A 558 23.11 6.83 21.52
N ASP A 559 22.87 6.78 22.84
CA ASP A 559 23.89 6.39 23.81
C ASP A 559 24.23 4.89 23.64
N PRO A 560 25.48 4.52 23.29
CA PRO A 560 25.87 3.12 23.09
C PRO A 560 25.84 2.29 24.40
N ARG A 561 25.69 2.93 25.56
CA ARG A 561 25.50 2.27 26.87
C ARG A 561 24.04 1.91 27.12
N MET A 562 23.11 2.62 26.49
CA MET A 562 21.67 2.32 26.51
C MET A 562 21.31 1.31 25.41
N ALA A 563 21.76 1.54 24.18
CA ALA A 563 21.54 0.68 23.01
C ALA A 563 20.09 0.16 22.92
N GLY A 564 19.10 1.05 23.02
CA GLY A 564 17.73 0.70 23.39
C GLY A 564 17.05 -0.39 22.54
N GLN A 565 17.37 -0.50 21.26
CA GLN A 565 16.78 -1.49 20.36
C GLN A 565 17.46 -2.88 20.46
N ASP A 566 18.63 -2.98 21.08
CA ASP A 566 19.33 -4.24 21.29
C ASP A 566 18.62 -5.05 22.39
N ASN A 567 18.12 -6.23 22.02
CA ASN A 567 17.42 -7.09 22.97
C ASN A 567 18.40 -7.86 23.87
N ALA A 568 18.86 -7.22 24.95
CA ALA A 568 19.78 -7.86 25.89
C ALA A 568 19.16 -9.02 26.69
N ALA A 569 17.86 -9.30 26.56
CA ALA A 569 17.22 -10.48 27.13
C ALA A 569 17.52 -11.78 26.36
N VAL A 570 18.02 -11.68 25.12
CA VAL A 570 18.50 -12.83 24.31
C VAL A 570 20.01 -12.80 24.04
N ALA A 571 20.73 -11.83 24.61
CA ALA A 571 22.17 -11.70 24.45
C ALA A 571 22.94 -12.67 25.37
N LEU A 572 23.95 -13.35 24.82
CA LEU A 572 24.82 -14.24 25.60
C LEU A 572 25.66 -13.44 26.61
N ARG A 573 25.66 -13.87 27.87
CA ARG A 573 26.43 -13.31 28.99
C ARG A 573 26.89 -14.44 29.90
N GLN A 574 28.02 -14.26 30.59
CA GLN A 574 28.44 -15.21 31.63
C GLN A 574 27.46 -15.18 32.81
N PRO A 575 26.92 -16.33 33.27
CA PRO A 575 25.94 -16.37 34.37
C PRO A 575 26.57 -16.10 35.74
N GLY A 576 27.88 -16.33 35.89
CA GLY A 576 28.57 -16.22 37.17
C GLY A 576 27.92 -17.09 38.25
N SER A 577 27.66 -16.53 39.43
CA SER A 577 27.08 -17.28 40.55
C SER A 577 25.64 -17.77 40.32
N SER A 578 24.90 -17.28 39.31
CA SER A 578 23.53 -17.76 39.03
C SER A 578 23.49 -19.19 38.47
N PHE A 579 24.64 -19.73 38.03
CA PHE A 579 24.76 -21.12 37.58
C PHE A 579 24.84 -22.13 38.75
N LYS A 580 25.19 -21.68 39.97
CA LYS A 580 25.38 -22.55 41.15
C LYS A 580 24.19 -23.50 41.44
N PRO A 581 22.91 -23.10 41.35
CA PRO A 581 21.78 -24.00 41.58
C PRO A 581 21.73 -25.20 40.63
N ILE A 582 22.25 -25.09 39.40
CA ILE A 582 22.32 -26.20 38.45
C ILE A 582 23.34 -27.24 38.93
N VAL A 583 24.52 -26.79 39.38
CA VAL A 583 25.56 -27.66 39.97
C VAL A 583 25.02 -28.39 41.21
N TYR A 584 24.29 -27.69 42.09
CA TYR A 584 23.67 -28.32 43.26
C TYR A 584 22.51 -29.26 42.91
N ALA A 585 21.74 -28.99 41.85
CA ALA A 585 20.71 -29.91 41.37
C ALA A 585 21.32 -31.24 40.90
N THR A 586 22.39 -31.20 40.09
CA THR A 586 23.13 -32.41 39.68
C THR A 586 23.71 -33.16 40.88
N ALA A 587 24.23 -32.45 41.90
CA ALA A 587 24.69 -33.11 43.12
C ALA A 587 23.54 -33.84 43.87
N PHE A 588 22.35 -33.25 43.94
CA PHE A 588 21.17 -33.88 44.55
C PHE A 588 20.65 -35.07 43.72
N GLU A 589 20.72 -35.02 42.38
CA GLU A 589 20.45 -36.17 41.50
C GLU A 589 21.46 -37.31 41.73
N MET A 590 22.73 -36.98 42.03
CA MET A 590 23.77 -37.91 42.48
C MET A 590 23.61 -38.37 43.95
N GLY A 591 22.48 -38.04 44.61
CA GLY A 591 22.15 -38.50 45.96
C GLY A 591 22.76 -37.67 47.10
N TRP A 592 23.33 -36.50 46.83
CA TRP A 592 23.73 -35.56 47.88
C TRP A 592 22.49 -34.92 48.50
N TYR A 593 22.62 -34.30 49.67
CA TYR A 593 21.48 -33.72 50.40
C TYR A 593 21.82 -32.33 50.97
N PRO A 594 20.84 -31.45 51.26
CA PRO A 594 21.09 -30.04 51.60
C PRO A 594 21.91 -29.79 52.89
N ALA A 595 22.07 -30.79 53.75
CA ALA A 595 22.86 -30.73 54.98
C ALA A 595 24.20 -31.50 54.87
N MET A 596 24.67 -31.74 53.64
CA MET A 596 25.97 -32.37 53.37
C MET A 596 27.08 -31.33 53.44
N ASN A 597 28.08 -31.55 54.30
CA ASN A 597 29.18 -30.61 54.48
C ASN A 597 30.09 -30.55 53.24
N VAL A 598 30.13 -29.39 52.58
CA VAL A 598 31.07 -29.11 51.48
C VAL A 598 32.27 -28.32 52.04
N PRO A 599 33.53 -28.75 51.84
CA PRO A 599 34.70 -28.03 52.36
C PRO A 599 35.00 -26.73 51.61
N ASP A 600 34.53 -25.58 52.10
CA ASP A 600 35.01 -24.26 51.64
C ASP A 600 36.37 -23.94 52.29
N HIS A 601 37.41 -23.91 51.45
CA HIS A 601 38.77 -23.55 51.85
C HIS A 601 39.55 -23.06 50.62
N SER A 602 40.55 -22.21 50.84
CA SER A 602 41.40 -21.71 49.75
C SER A 602 42.05 -22.88 49.01
N THR A 603 41.74 -22.99 47.72
CA THR A 603 42.13 -24.11 46.86
C THR A 603 42.67 -23.62 45.52
N TYR A 604 43.35 -24.49 44.79
CA TYR A 604 43.98 -24.19 43.50
C TYR A 604 43.52 -25.22 42.47
N TYR A 605 43.05 -24.73 41.31
CA TYR A 605 42.67 -25.56 40.19
C TYR A 605 43.77 -25.52 39.12
N PRO A 606 44.23 -26.67 38.57
CA PRO A 606 45.22 -26.67 37.50
C PRO A 606 44.59 -26.11 36.21
N ASN A 607 45.20 -25.07 35.65
CA ASN A 607 44.71 -24.36 34.45
C ASN A 607 45.22 -24.95 33.12
N GLY A 608 45.92 -26.09 33.15
CA GLY A 608 46.50 -26.75 31.97
C GLY A 608 47.90 -26.25 31.57
N GLU A 609 48.32 -25.07 32.05
CA GLU A 609 49.67 -24.55 31.87
C GLU A 609 50.63 -25.01 32.99
N GLU A 610 51.91 -24.62 32.91
CA GLU A 610 52.98 -25.23 33.72
C GLU A 610 52.76 -25.13 35.24
N PRO A 611 53.09 -26.19 36.01
CA PRO A 611 52.76 -26.32 37.44
C PRO A 611 53.54 -25.39 38.38
N TYR A 612 54.27 -24.40 37.85
CA TYR A 612 55.18 -23.54 38.60
C TYR A 612 54.78 -22.06 38.67
N ASN A 613 53.67 -21.65 38.02
CA ASN A 613 53.18 -20.26 38.10
C ASN A 613 51.64 -20.20 38.11
N PRO A 614 50.96 -20.69 39.17
CA PRO A 614 49.50 -20.79 39.20
C PRO A 614 48.83 -19.40 39.23
N PRO A 615 47.92 -19.07 38.30
CA PRO A 615 47.15 -17.83 38.36
C PRO A 615 46.25 -17.82 39.60
N THR A 616 46.39 -16.78 40.44
CA THR A 616 45.77 -16.72 41.76
C THR A 616 44.28 -16.34 41.72
N MET A 617 43.43 -17.25 41.27
CA MET A 617 41.98 -17.13 41.47
C MET A 617 41.58 -17.76 42.82
N ILE A 618 41.74 -17.02 43.92
CA ILE A 618 41.20 -17.43 45.22
C ILE A 618 39.67 -17.27 45.17
N ILE A 619 38.97 -18.33 44.77
CA ILE A 619 37.50 -18.39 44.81
C ILE A 619 37.07 -18.62 46.26
N SER A 620 37.02 -17.55 47.05
CA SER A 620 36.40 -17.58 48.37
C SER A 620 34.87 -17.66 48.19
N PHE A 621 34.26 -18.77 48.61
CA PHE A 621 32.80 -18.87 48.67
C PHE A 621 32.29 -18.31 49.99
N THR A 622 32.35 -16.98 50.16
CA THR A 622 31.59 -16.23 51.18
C THR A 622 30.08 -16.25 50.90
N GLY A 623 29.52 -17.46 50.82
CA GLY A 623 28.10 -17.72 50.84
C GLY A 623 27.52 -17.55 52.24
N ILE A 624 26.22 -17.31 52.29
CA ILE A 624 25.46 -17.30 53.54
C ILE A 624 25.31 -18.77 53.98
N THR A 625 25.91 -19.10 55.12
CA THR A 625 25.76 -20.38 55.85
C THR A 625 24.49 -20.41 56.68
#